data_AF-A0A0U1R2R4-F1
#
_entry.id   AF-A0A0U1R2R4-F1
#
_cell.length_a   1.000
_cell.length_b   1.000
_cell.length_c   1.000
_cell.angle_alpha   90.00
_cell.angle_beta   90.00
_cell.angle_gamma   90.00
#
_symmetry.space_group_name_H-M   'P 1'
#
loop_
_entity.id
_entity.type
_entity.pdbx_description
1 polymer ?
#
loop_
_entity_poly.entity_id
_entity_poly.type
_entity_poly.pdbx_seq_one_letter_code
_entity_poly.pdbx_strand_id
1 'polypeptide(L)'
;MRFYDISSSNGIWKNINLNEVNSLFRVFVASRVVLPNLVAEKIKDDTVIPKITPYERYWIKSYTLTMDREHYQGDRFSFPFLGGKIIDLGPDGNVSVTQAPIIKEDLALPQDRELIEKYELTNMWGHEDLSDRLCRYFDTGINRDDLKFEVFPGLWDDREKLRPLTRRLPVPLR
;
A
#
# COMPACT_ATOMS: atom_id res chain seq x y z
N MET A 1 -5.49 -7.42 -0.25
CA MET A 1 -4.96 -8.15 -1.42
C MET A 1 -3.44 -8.09 -1.38
N ARG A 2 -2.75 -9.17 -1.76
CA ARG A 2 -1.27 -9.25 -1.79
C ARG A 2 -0.84 -9.45 -3.25
N PHE A 3 0.19 -8.71 -3.67
CA PHE A 3 0.76 -8.74 -5.01
C PHE A 3 2.19 -9.29 -4.97
N TYR A 4 2.64 -9.88 -6.08
CA TYR A 4 3.88 -10.64 -6.17
C TYR A 4 4.73 -10.17 -7.35
N ASP A 5 6.05 -10.28 -7.20
CA ASP A 5 7.04 -9.97 -8.23
C ASP A 5 7.11 -11.11 -9.25
N ILE A 6 6.04 -11.25 -10.04
CA ILE A 6 5.93 -12.28 -11.07
C ILE A 6 4.98 -11.82 -12.17
N SER A 7 5.35 -12.10 -13.41
CA SER A 7 4.55 -11.80 -14.59
C SER A 7 4.57 -12.99 -15.55
N SER A 8 3.59 -13.05 -16.46
CA SER A 8 3.50 -14.07 -17.50
C SER A 8 3.08 -13.40 -18.80
N SER A 9 3.88 -13.57 -19.86
CA SER A 9 3.63 -12.99 -21.18
C SER A 9 2.61 -13.79 -22.01
N ASN A 10 2.39 -15.06 -21.66
CA ASN A 10 1.46 -15.96 -22.35
C ASN A 10 0.23 -16.31 -21.49
N GLY A 11 0.13 -15.78 -20.27
CA GLY A 11 -0.97 -16.03 -19.34
C GLY A 11 -0.98 -17.44 -18.74
N ILE A 12 0.03 -18.26 -19.00
CA ILE A 12 0.13 -19.61 -18.44
C ILE A 12 0.81 -19.53 -17.07
N TRP A 13 0.11 -20.03 -16.05
CA TRP A 13 0.58 -20.07 -14.66
C TRP A 13 0.67 -21.52 -14.19
N LYS A 14 1.87 -22.11 -14.20
CA LYS A 14 2.15 -23.51 -13.81
C LYS A 14 3.53 -23.63 -13.16
N ASN A 15 3.69 -24.61 -12.28
CA ASN A 15 4.93 -24.92 -11.56
C ASN A 15 5.48 -23.71 -10.78
N ILE A 16 4.59 -22.98 -10.11
CA ILE A 16 4.94 -21.76 -9.38
C ILE A 16 4.79 -22.01 -7.89
N ASN A 17 5.86 -21.77 -7.14
CA ASN A 17 5.80 -21.73 -5.70
C ASN A 17 5.82 -20.29 -5.21
N LEU A 18 4.66 -19.72 -4.83
CA LEU A 18 4.61 -18.35 -4.33
C LEU A 18 5.40 -18.16 -3.02
N ASN A 19 5.81 -19.23 -2.34
CA ASN A 19 6.72 -19.15 -1.19
C ASN A 19 8.12 -18.66 -1.56
N GLU A 20 8.55 -18.91 -2.79
CA GLU A 20 9.86 -18.50 -3.34
C GLU A 20 9.77 -17.14 -4.07
N VAL A 21 8.57 -16.66 -4.33
CA VAL A 21 8.33 -15.37 -5.00
C VAL A 21 8.26 -14.23 -3.97
N ASN A 22 8.93 -13.13 -4.29
CA ASN A 22 8.89 -11.91 -3.49
C ASN A 22 7.48 -11.30 -3.52
N SER A 23 6.99 -10.90 -2.34
CA SER A 23 5.75 -10.11 -2.25
C SER A 23 6.09 -8.64 -2.48
N LEU A 24 5.36 -7.97 -3.37
CA LEU A 24 5.54 -6.55 -3.65
C LEU A 24 4.93 -5.70 -2.55
N PHE A 25 3.63 -5.88 -2.32
CA PHE A 25 2.88 -5.13 -1.31
C PHE A 25 1.57 -5.82 -0.97
N ARG A 26 0.98 -5.40 0.15
CA ARG A 26 -0.36 -5.79 0.58
C ARG A 26 -1.17 -4.52 0.82
N VAL A 27 -2.40 -4.48 0.32
CA VAL A 27 -3.26 -3.30 0.42
C VAL A 27 -4.71 -3.67 0.73
N PHE A 28 -5.47 -2.72 1.28
CA PHE A 28 -6.91 -2.81 1.40
C PHE A 28 -7.61 -2.42 0.11
N VAL A 29 -8.61 -3.20 -0.29
CA VAL A 29 -9.39 -2.98 -1.53
C VAL A 29 -10.87 -3.25 -1.27
N ALA A 30 -11.74 -2.50 -1.94
CA ALA A 30 -13.16 -2.84 -1.99
C ALA A 30 -13.33 -3.99 -2.99
N SER A 31 -13.44 -5.23 -2.49
CA SER A 31 -13.40 -6.43 -3.33
C SER A 31 -14.40 -6.40 -4.49
N ARG A 32 -15.62 -5.92 -4.24
CA ARG A 32 -16.69 -5.79 -5.25
C ARG A 32 -16.37 -4.81 -6.38
N VAL A 33 -15.48 -3.85 -6.15
CA VAL A 33 -15.08 -2.83 -7.13
C VAL A 33 -13.77 -3.24 -7.79
N VAL A 34 -12.80 -3.74 -7.03
CA VAL A 34 -11.46 -4.01 -7.54
C VAL A 34 -11.36 -5.34 -8.27
N LEU A 35 -11.96 -6.42 -7.73
CA LEU A 35 -11.80 -7.75 -8.34
C LEU A 35 -12.32 -7.83 -9.79
N PRO A 36 -13.52 -7.32 -10.12
CA PRO A 36 -14.05 -7.45 -11.49
C PRO A 36 -13.25 -6.66 -12.53
N ASN A 37 -12.51 -5.64 -12.11
CA ASN A 37 -11.79 -4.73 -13.01
C ASN A 37 -10.28 -5.03 -13.10
N LEU A 38 -9.71 -5.72 -12.11
CA LEU A 38 -8.27 -5.99 -12.04
C LEU A 38 -7.92 -7.48 -12.26
N VAL A 39 -8.82 -8.40 -11.90
CA VAL A 39 -8.54 -9.84 -11.95
C VAL A 39 -9.08 -10.41 -13.26
N ALA A 40 -8.17 -10.90 -14.11
CA ALA A 40 -8.54 -11.57 -15.35
C ALA A 40 -9.18 -12.95 -15.08
N GLU A 41 -8.56 -13.76 -14.24
CA GLU A 41 -9.07 -15.09 -13.89
C GLU A 41 -8.49 -15.61 -12.57
N LYS A 42 -9.12 -16.66 -12.04
CA LYS A 42 -8.57 -17.44 -10.93
C LYS A 42 -7.79 -18.62 -11.50
N ILE A 43 -6.51 -18.71 -11.13
CA ILE A 43 -5.65 -19.85 -11.46
C ILE A 43 -6.20 -21.12 -10.81
N LYS A 44 -6.36 -22.18 -11.60
CA LYS A 44 -6.89 -23.49 -11.18
C LYS A 44 -5.86 -24.63 -11.24
N ASP A 45 -4.67 -24.35 -11.77
CA ASP A 45 -3.61 -25.35 -11.90
C ASP A 45 -3.05 -25.70 -10.51
N ASP A 46 -3.00 -26.99 -10.18
CA ASP A 46 -2.62 -27.51 -8.87
C ASP A 46 -1.10 -27.43 -8.61
N THR A 47 -0.30 -27.19 -9.65
CA THR A 47 1.13 -26.95 -9.55
C THR A 47 1.47 -25.54 -9.06
N VAL A 48 0.47 -24.68 -8.85
CA VAL A 48 0.64 -23.34 -8.26
C VAL A 48 0.43 -23.40 -6.76
N ILE A 49 1.53 -23.34 -6.01
CA ILE A 49 1.54 -23.42 -4.55
C ILE A 49 1.35 -22.01 -3.96
N PRO A 50 0.30 -21.78 -3.16
CA PRO A 50 0.04 -20.47 -2.56
C PRO A 50 1.06 -20.10 -1.48
N LYS A 51 1.22 -18.78 -1.23
CA LYS A 51 2.05 -18.27 -0.13
C LYS A 51 1.43 -18.65 1.21
N ILE A 52 2.13 -19.42 2.03
CA ILE A 52 1.65 -19.83 3.37
C ILE A 52 2.03 -18.84 4.47
N THR A 53 2.96 -17.91 4.20
CA THR A 53 3.35 -16.88 5.16
C THR A 53 2.16 -15.97 5.50
N PRO A 54 1.87 -15.77 6.80
CA PRO A 54 0.80 -14.87 7.26
C PRO A 54 0.91 -13.48 6.66
N TYR A 55 -0.21 -12.77 6.61
CA TYR A 55 -0.20 -11.37 6.18
C TYR A 55 0.56 -10.46 7.14
N GLU A 56 1.18 -9.40 6.60
CA GLU A 56 1.72 -8.31 7.40
C GLU A 56 0.58 -7.71 8.24
N ARG A 57 0.82 -7.66 9.55
CA ARG A 57 -0.14 -7.25 10.58
C ARG A 57 0.01 -5.78 10.94
N TYR A 58 1.17 -5.19 10.68
CA TYR A 58 1.45 -3.79 10.98
C TYR A 58 1.14 -2.88 9.78
N TRP A 59 0.43 -1.80 10.06
CA TRP A 59 -0.05 -0.86 9.05
C TRP A 59 0.10 0.58 9.53
N ILE A 60 0.25 1.50 8.60
CA ILE A 60 0.20 2.93 8.89
C ILE A 60 -1.25 3.41 8.82
N LYS A 61 -1.79 3.87 9.94
CA LYS A 61 -3.02 4.65 9.98
C LYS A 61 -2.67 6.12 9.92
N SER A 62 -2.99 6.77 8.82
CA SER A 62 -2.79 8.21 8.68
C SER A 62 -3.71 8.98 9.62
N TYR A 63 -3.26 10.13 10.12
CA TYR A 63 -4.10 11.01 10.93
C TYR A 63 -5.07 11.82 10.08
N THR A 64 -6.20 12.17 10.67
CA THR A 64 -7.16 13.11 10.07
C THR A 64 -7.41 14.27 11.02
N LEU A 65 -7.63 15.46 10.48
CA LEU A 65 -7.89 16.66 11.28
C LEU A 65 -9.07 16.49 12.26
N THR A 66 -10.10 15.75 11.86
CA THR A 66 -11.35 15.61 12.64
C THR A 66 -11.26 14.54 13.72
N MET A 67 -10.54 13.45 13.51
CA MET A 67 -10.47 12.34 14.46
C MET A 67 -9.20 12.35 15.32
N ASP A 68 -8.12 12.95 14.83
CA ASP A 68 -6.78 12.85 15.42
C ASP A 68 -6.18 14.24 15.65
N ARG A 69 -7.02 15.21 16.05
CA ARG A 69 -6.67 16.64 16.14
C ARG A 69 -5.38 16.94 16.93
N GLU A 70 -5.10 16.16 17.97
CA GLU A 70 -3.91 16.35 18.82
C GLU A 70 -2.60 15.87 18.14
N HIS A 71 -2.71 15.01 17.13
CA HIS A 71 -1.58 14.39 16.42
C HIS A 71 -1.43 14.90 14.98
N TYR A 72 -2.51 15.40 14.38
CA TYR A 72 -2.51 15.90 13.01
C TYR A 72 -1.66 17.18 12.88
N GLN A 73 -0.61 17.11 12.06
CA GLN A 73 0.41 18.16 11.96
C GLN A 73 0.07 19.32 11.01
N GLY A 74 -1.15 19.36 10.47
CA GLY A 74 -1.59 20.40 9.54
C GLY A 74 -2.79 21.20 10.03
N ASP A 75 -3.39 21.92 9.09
CA ASP A 75 -4.64 22.66 9.27
C ASP A 75 -5.72 22.23 8.26
N ARG A 76 -6.82 23.00 8.20
CA ARG A 76 -7.93 22.76 7.27
C ARG A 76 -7.60 22.93 5.78
N PHE A 77 -6.45 23.52 5.47
CA PHE A 77 -5.95 23.73 4.10
C PHE A 77 -4.86 22.73 3.73
N SER A 78 -4.41 21.94 4.70
CA SER A 78 -3.37 20.93 4.52
C SER A 78 -3.93 19.62 3.95
N PHE A 79 -3.04 18.72 3.54
CA PHE A 79 -3.44 17.43 2.99
C PHE A 79 -4.22 16.59 4.04
N PRO A 80 -5.40 16.01 3.74
CA PRO A 80 -6.29 15.44 4.76
C PRO A 80 -5.74 14.28 5.60
N PHE A 81 -4.59 13.71 5.21
CA PHE A 81 -3.99 12.52 5.80
C PHE A 81 -2.56 12.74 6.30
N LEU A 82 -2.21 13.94 6.79
CA LEU A 82 -0.85 14.23 7.26
C LEU A 82 -0.45 13.44 8.51
N GLY A 83 0.72 12.80 8.44
CA GLY A 83 1.29 11.99 9.50
C GLY A 83 0.55 10.68 9.72
N GLY A 84 0.98 9.89 10.69
CA GLY A 84 0.29 8.66 11.06
C GLY A 84 0.97 7.87 12.16
N LYS A 85 0.38 6.71 12.45
CA LYS A 85 0.82 5.77 13.48
C LYS A 85 0.87 4.34 12.97
N ILE A 86 1.71 3.52 13.58
CA ILE A 86 1.69 2.07 13.39
C ILE A 86 0.64 1.46 14.28
N ILE A 87 -0.30 0.76 13.66
CA ILE A 87 -1.29 -0.07 14.33
C ILE A 87 -1.08 -1.53 13.99
N ASP A 88 -1.52 -2.40 14.88
CA ASP A 88 -1.46 -3.84 14.70
C ASP A 88 -2.87 -4.41 14.47
N LEU A 89 -3.12 -4.87 13.25
CA LEU A 89 -4.40 -5.44 12.84
C LEU A 89 -4.54 -6.93 13.17
N GLY A 90 -3.57 -7.49 13.87
CA GLY A 90 -3.49 -8.90 14.16
C GLY A 90 -3.23 -9.78 12.93
N PRO A 91 -3.07 -11.10 13.14
CA PRO A 91 -2.96 -12.06 12.06
C PRO A 91 -4.12 -11.91 11.08
N ASP A 92 -3.79 -11.91 9.79
CA ASP A 92 -4.73 -11.78 8.68
C ASP A 92 -5.61 -10.51 8.64
N GLY A 93 -5.34 -9.53 9.52
CA GLY A 93 -6.12 -8.30 9.61
C GLY A 93 -7.48 -8.49 10.28
N ASN A 94 -7.54 -9.34 11.30
CA ASN A 94 -8.75 -9.67 12.04
C ASN A 94 -9.21 -8.56 13.01
N VAL A 95 -8.37 -7.55 13.28
CA VAL A 95 -8.72 -6.38 14.09
C VAL A 95 -9.06 -5.19 13.19
N SER A 96 -10.17 -4.51 13.49
CA SER A 96 -10.57 -3.29 12.78
C SER A 96 -9.54 -2.17 12.96
N VAL A 97 -9.29 -1.39 11.91
CA VAL A 97 -8.40 -0.21 11.93
C VAL A 97 -8.79 0.84 13.00
N THR A 98 -10.05 0.85 13.42
CA THR A 98 -10.55 1.76 14.47
C THR A 98 -10.31 1.28 15.88
N GLN A 99 -10.09 -0.03 16.06
CA GLN A 99 -9.95 -0.70 17.36
C GLN A 99 -8.54 -1.28 17.58
N ALA A 100 -7.72 -1.27 16.52
CA ALA A 100 -6.39 -1.84 16.54
C ALA A 100 -5.49 -1.15 17.57
N PRO A 101 -4.72 -1.91 18.37
CA PRO A 101 -3.74 -1.34 19.27
C PRO A 101 -2.68 -0.55 18.50
N ILE A 102 -2.27 0.56 19.10
CA ILE A 102 -1.21 1.42 18.59
C ILE A 102 0.12 0.84 19.05
N ILE A 103 1.00 0.56 18.11
CA ILE A 103 2.36 0.07 18.38
C ILE A 103 3.33 1.24 18.49
N LYS A 104 3.12 2.27 17.66
CA LYS A 104 3.90 3.50 17.69
C LYS A 104 3.07 4.67 17.18
N GLU A 105 2.89 5.65 18.03
CA GLU A 105 2.25 6.94 17.74
C GLU A 105 3.25 7.89 17.05
N ASP A 106 2.73 8.90 16.35
CA ASP A 106 3.47 10.06 15.83
C ASP A 106 4.76 9.71 15.05
N LEU A 107 4.58 8.99 13.94
CA LEU A 107 5.68 8.66 13.03
C LEU A 107 6.31 9.95 12.49
N ALA A 108 7.60 10.12 12.74
CA ALA A 108 8.34 11.34 12.42
C ALA A 108 9.59 11.05 11.58
N LEU A 109 9.89 11.96 10.66
CA LEU A 109 11.13 11.94 9.89
C LEU A 109 12.21 12.78 10.58
N PRO A 110 13.50 12.36 10.48
CA PRO A 110 13.99 11.18 9.76
C PRO A 110 13.92 9.85 10.54
N GLN A 111 13.58 9.87 11.83
CA GLN A 111 13.77 8.74 12.75
C GLN A 111 13.00 7.48 12.35
N ASP A 112 11.80 7.64 11.80
CA ASP A 112 10.88 6.55 11.48
C ASP A 112 10.82 6.22 9.99
N ARG A 113 11.78 6.73 9.20
CA ARG A 113 11.84 6.54 7.74
C ARG A 113 11.68 5.08 7.33
N GLU A 114 12.44 4.17 7.94
CA GLU A 114 12.40 2.75 7.58
C GLU A 114 11.02 2.12 7.85
N LEU A 115 10.34 2.53 8.92
CA LEU A 115 8.99 2.06 9.24
C LEU A 115 7.97 2.63 8.23
N ILE A 116 8.10 3.92 7.90
CA ILE A 116 7.24 4.61 6.94
C ILE A 116 7.39 3.98 5.55
N GLU A 117 8.60 3.63 5.12
CA GLU A 117 8.82 2.99 3.82
C GLU A 117 8.31 1.55 3.81
N LYS A 118 8.56 0.79 4.88
CA LYS A 118 8.21 -0.63 4.99
C LYS A 118 6.70 -0.89 5.02
N TYR A 119 5.93 -0.14 5.81
CA TYR A 119 4.53 -0.47 6.07
C TYR A 119 3.58 0.29 5.14
N GLU A 120 2.55 -0.38 4.64
CA GLU A 120 1.55 0.22 3.77
C GLU A 120 0.52 1.04 4.56
N LEU A 121 -0.10 2.01 3.89
CA LEU A 121 -1.18 2.82 4.46
C LEU A 121 -2.48 2.01 4.52
N THR A 122 -3.29 2.28 5.56
CA THR A 122 -4.64 1.71 5.70
C THR A 122 -5.63 2.26 4.65
N ASN A 123 -5.31 3.37 3.98
CA ASN A 123 -6.14 4.00 2.96
C ASN A 123 -6.39 3.02 1.80
N MET A 124 -7.66 2.79 1.48
CA MET A 124 -8.07 1.84 0.44
C MET A 124 -7.55 2.22 -0.95
N TRP A 125 -7.36 1.20 -1.79
CA TRP A 125 -6.89 1.30 -3.16
C TRP A 125 -8.01 1.00 -4.17
N GLY A 126 -8.06 1.80 -5.24
CA GLY A 126 -8.87 1.53 -6.43
C GLY A 126 -8.15 0.62 -7.44
N HIS A 127 -8.88 0.12 -8.44
CA HIS A 127 -8.31 -0.74 -9.48
C HIS A 127 -7.36 0.02 -10.41
N GLU A 128 -7.68 1.26 -10.77
CA GLU A 128 -6.81 2.11 -11.60
C GLU A 128 -5.50 2.44 -10.87
N ASP A 129 -5.57 2.81 -9.57
CA ASP A 129 -4.37 3.09 -8.75
C ASP A 129 -3.44 1.87 -8.66
N LEU A 130 -4.03 0.68 -8.55
CA LEU A 130 -3.28 -0.57 -8.50
C LEU A 130 -2.66 -0.90 -9.85
N SER A 131 -3.41 -0.72 -10.95
CA SER A 131 -2.91 -0.88 -12.31
C SER A 131 -1.69 0.02 -12.54
N ASP A 132 -1.78 1.30 -12.19
CA ASP A 132 -0.69 2.25 -12.35
C ASP A 132 0.56 1.84 -11.55
N ARG A 133 0.39 1.44 -10.27
CA ARG A 133 1.52 1.00 -9.43
C ARG A 133 2.16 -0.28 -9.98
N LEU A 134 1.37 -1.25 -10.43
CA LEU A 134 1.88 -2.52 -10.97
C LEU A 134 2.60 -2.31 -12.30
N CYS A 135 2.02 -1.56 -13.24
CA CYS A 135 2.67 -1.21 -14.50
C CYS A 135 3.99 -0.47 -14.25
N ARG A 136 3.97 0.59 -13.43
CA ARG A 136 5.20 1.32 -13.08
C ARG A 136 6.26 0.42 -12.46
N TYR A 137 5.86 -0.49 -11.58
CA TYR A 137 6.80 -1.44 -11.00
C TYR A 137 7.45 -2.34 -12.05
N PHE A 138 6.68 -2.96 -12.95
CA PHE A 138 7.26 -3.85 -13.96
C PHE A 138 8.02 -3.10 -15.05
N ASP A 139 7.72 -1.82 -15.30
CA ASP A 139 8.43 -0.98 -16.26
C ASP A 139 9.72 -0.38 -15.70
N THR A 140 9.74 -0.01 -14.40
CA THR A 140 10.82 0.81 -13.82
C THR A 140 11.44 0.26 -12.53
N GLY A 141 10.87 -0.81 -11.96
CA GLY A 141 11.27 -1.38 -10.67
C GLY A 141 10.81 -0.59 -9.44
N ILE A 142 10.04 0.49 -9.60
CA ILE A 142 9.66 1.37 -8.48
C ILE A 142 8.39 0.85 -7.79
N ASN A 143 8.55 0.37 -6.57
CA ASN A 143 7.46 -0.15 -5.72
C ASN A 143 7.15 0.79 -4.55
N ARG A 144 6.57 1.96 -4.81
CA ARG A 144 6.22 2.95 -3.78
C ARG A 144 4.72 3.30 -3.82
N ASP A 145 4.13 3.54 -2.65
CA ASP A 145 2.82 4.22 -2.53
C ASP A 145 3.06 5.73 -2.62
N ASP A 146 2.71 6.33 -3.76
CA ASP A 146 2.94 7.76 -3.98
C ASP A 146 2.10 8.64 -3.03
N LEU A 147 1.05 8.12 -2.38
CA LEU A 147 0.31 8.86 -1.36
C LEU A 147 1.22 9.29 -0.20
N LYS A 148 2.29 8.52 0.06
CA LYS A 148 3.24 8.81 1.14
C LYS A 148 4.04 10.09 0.91
N PHE A 149 4.15 10.60 -0.32
CA PHE A 149 4.72 11.93 -0.57
C PHE A 149 3.94 13.03 0.18
N GLU A 150 2.62 12.87 0.25
CA GLU A 150 1.74 13.84 0.90
C GLU A 150 1.54 13.52 2.38
N VAL A 151 1.37 12.23 2.74
CA VAL A 151 1.18 11.82 4.15
C VAL A 151 2.42 12.15 4.98
N PHE A 152 3.62 11.95 4.44
CA PHE A 152 4.89 12.22 5.14
C PHE A 152 5.75 13.16 4.29
N PRO A 153 5.51 14.48 4.34
CA PRO A 153 6.32 15.45 3.60
C PRO A 153 7.81 15.31 3.95
N GLY A 154 8.67 15.29 2.92
CA GLY A 154 10.11 15.06 3.09
C GLY A 154 10.52 13.59 3.16
N LEU A 155 9.59 12.63 2.99
CA LEU A 155 9.94 11.21 2.87
C LEU A 155 10.89 11.00 1.68
N TRP A 156 10.52 11.40 0.48
CA TRP A 156 11.42 11.30 -0.68
C TRP A 156 11.58 12.67 -1.35
N ASP A 157 12.78 12.95 -1.85
CA ASP A 157 13.16 14.19 -2.53
C ASP A 157 13.15 14.06 -4.06
N ASP A 158 12.83 12.88 -4.57
CA ASP A 158 12.87 12.52 -5.99
C ASP A 158 11.51 12.66 -6.71
N ARG A 159 10.51 13.27 -6.05
CA ARG A 159 9.13 13.42 -6.57
C ARG A 159 9.06 13.84 -8.03
N GLU A 160 9.74 14.93 -8.38
CA GLU A 160 9.69 15.50 -9.72
C GLU A 160 10.35 14.61 -10.78
N LYS A 161 11.35 13.81 -10.39
CA LYS A 161 12.00 12.83 -11.28
C LYS A 161 11.12 11.63 -11.57
N LEU A 162 10.13 11.37 -10.72
CA LEU A 162 9.20 10.25 -10.84
C LEU A 162 7.89 10.62 -11.54
N ARG A 163 7.72 11.87 -12.00
CA ARG A 163 6.51 12.28 -12.71
C ARG A 163 6.41 11.61 -14.10
N PRO A 164 5.19 11.26 -14.55
CA PRO A 164 3.93 11.40 -13.81
C PRO A 164 3.83 10.38 -12.68
N LEU A 165 3.34 10.83 -11.51
CA LEU A 165 3.07 9.91 -10.40
C LEU A 165 1.79 9.11 -10.67
N THR A 166 1.61 8.03 -9.93
CA THR A 166 0.42 7.18 -10.06
C THR A 166 -0.86 7.94 -9.69
N ARG A 167 -2.03 7.48 -10.19
CA ARG A 167 -3.34 8.07 -9.86
C ARG A 167 -3.70 8.03 -8.39
N ARG A 168 -2.90 7.34 -7.59
CA ARG A 168 -2.93 7.36 -6.13
C ARG A 168 -2.93 8.78 -5.55
N LEU A 169 -2.29 9.73 -6.23
CA LEU A 169 -2.36 11.15 -5.92
C LEU A 169 -3.43 11.86 -6.80
N PRO A 170 -4.28 12.73 -6.23
CA PRO A 170 -5.24 13.51 -7.01
C PRO A 170 -4.54 14.60 -7.83
N VAL A 171 -5.17 15.09 -8.90
CA VAL A 171 -4.70 16.29 -9.62
C VAL A 171 -4.80 17.50 -8.68
N PRO A 172 -3.78 18.39 -8.59
CA PRO A 172 -2.57 18.49 -9.41
C PRO A 172 -1.31 17.82 -8.81
N LEU A 173 -1.47 16.96 -7.82
CA LEU A 173 -0.37 16.35 -7.07
C LEU A 173 0.32 15.20 -7.82
N ARG A 174 -0.32 14.63 -8.84
CA ARG A 174 0.27 13.61 -9.72
C ARG A 174 0.89 14.17 -10.99
#